data_AF-A0A391NQU3-F1
#
_entry.id   AF-A0A391NQU3-F1
#
_cell.length_a   1.000
_cell.length_b   1.000
_cell.length_c   1.000
_cell.angle_alpha   90.00
_cell.angle_beta   90.00
_cell.angle_gamma   90.00
#
_symmetry.space_group_name_H-M   'P 1'
#
loop_
_entity.id
_entity.type
_entity.pdbx_description
1 polymer ?
#
loop_
_entity_poly.entity_id
_entity_poly.type
_entity_poly.pdbx_seq_one_letter_code
_entity_poly.pdbx_strand_id
1 'polypeptide(L)' 'MDLSFSFNTQTLLVQLQCHLPSSDMSVQGTIIEVDVSDLGLVTQSGKVVWGKYAQVTNHPDRDGCINAIMLV' A
#
# COMPACT_ATOMS: atom_id res chain seq x y z
N MET A 1 3.65 14.44 -7.38
CA MET A 1 2.90 13.50 -6.55
C MET A 1 3.90 12.44 -6.11
N ASP A 2 4.74 12.76 -5.13
CA ASP A 2 5.67 11.77 -4.61
C ASP A 2 4.92 10.95 -3.56
N LEU A 3 4.63 9.71 -3.92
CA LEU A 3 4.02 8.72 -3.05
C LEU A 3 5.15 7.85 -2.53
N SER A 4 5.65 8.17 -1.35
CA SER A 4 6.64 7.33 -0.66
C SER A 4 5.93 6.17 0.02
N PHE A 5 6.25 4.95 -0.43
CA PHE A 5 5.78 3.70 0.16
C PHE A 5 6.80 3.21 1.19
N SER A 6 6.32 2.86 2.38
CA SER A 6 7.09 2.14 3.39
C SER A 6 6.46 0.77 3.59
N PHE A 7 7.25 -0.29 3.37
CA PHE A 7 6.82 -1.66 3.55
C PHE A 7 7.40 -2.24 4.83
N ASN A 8 6.54 -2.77 5.69
CA ASN A 8 6.97 -3.56 6.83
C ASN A 8 6.83 -5.05 6.50
N THR A 9 7.98 -5.70 6.23
CA THR A 9 8.06 -7.14 5.90
C THR A 9 7.60 -8.06 7.02
N GLN A 10 7.59 -7.59 8.28
CA GLN A 10 7.18 -8.40 9.43
C GLN A 10 5.66 -8.38 9.65
N THR A 11 4.98 -7.29 9.29
CA THR A 11 3.54 -7.09 9.54
C THR A 11 2.69 -7.01 8.27
N LEU A 12 3.28 -7.12 7.08
CA LEU A 12 2.59 -6.98 5.79
C LEU A 12 1.82 -5.65 5.65
N LEU A 13 2.26 -4.63 6.40
CA LEU A 13 1.69 -3.30 6.36
C LEU A 13 2.38 -2.46 5.29
N VAL A 14 1.57 -1.85 4.45
CA VAL A 14 1.95 -0.82 3.50
C VAL A 14 1.54 0.51 4.09
N GLN A 15 2.49 1.42 4.26
CA GLN A 15 2.22 2.80 4.65
C GLN A 15 2.56 3.72 3.49
N LEU A 16 1.57 4.47 3.04
CA LEU A 16 1.72 5.47 1.99
C LEU A 16 1.63 6.86 2.64
N GLN A 17 2.70 7.63 2.50
CA GLN A 17 2.74 9.02 2.96
C GLN A 17 2.25 9.94 1.85
N CYS A 18 1.03 10.47 1.99
CA CYS A 18 0.52 11.50 1.10
C CYS A 18 0.99 12.88 1.58
N HIS A 19 1.83 13.56 0.80
CA HIS A 19 2.29 14.92 1.13
C HIS A 19 1.36 16.04 0.60
N LEU A 20 0.09 15.75 0.31
CA LEU A 20 -0.85 16.67 -0.38
C LEU A 20 -2.31 16.50 0.13
N PRO A 21 -3.21 17.49 -0.06
CA PRO A 21 -4.40 17.69 0.78
C PRO A 21 -5.41 16.53 0.71
N SER A 22 -5.88 16.14 1.89
CA SER A 22 -6.71 14.99 2.24
C SER A 22 -8.14 14.99 1.69
N SER A 23 -8.49 15.85 0.73
CA SER A 23 -9.88 16.07 0.31
C SER A 23 -10.45 15.03 -0.65
N ASP A 24 -9.64 14.10 -1.14
CA ASP A 24 -10.06 13.05 -2.10
C ASP A 24 -9.55 11.65 -1.69
N MET A 25 -9.34 11.44 -0.39
CA MET A 25 -8.66 10.25 0.09
C MET A 25 -9.62 9.07 0.28
N SER A 26 -9.24 7.90 -0.25
CA SER A 26 -10.11 6.74 -0.32
C SER A 26 -10.63 6.32 1.06
N VAL A 27 -11.92 6.06 1.15
CA VAL A 27 -12.61 5.58 2.36
C VAL A 27 -11.98 4.28 2.89
N GLN A 28 -12.02 4.11 4.21
CA GLN A 28 -11.59 2.88 4.88
C GLN A 28 -12.24 1.65 4.20
N GLY A 29 -11.44 0.62 3.92
CA GLY A 29 -11.89 -0.58 3.23
C GLY A 29 -11.74 -0.56 1.70
N THR A 30 -11.27 0.55 1.11
CA THR A 30 -10.93 0.59 -0.32
C THR A 30 -9.77 -0.37 -0.62
N ILE A 31 -9.87 -1.08 -1.74
CA ILE A 31 -8.80 -1.93 -2.28
C ILE A 31 -7.95 -1.08 -3.23
N ILE A 32 -6.63 -1.06 -3.02
CA ILE A 32 -5.66 -0.37 -3.87
C ILE A 32 -4.67 -1.38 -4.45
N GLU A 33 -4.18 -1.10 -5.65
CA GLU A 33 -3.05 -1.81 -6.23
C GLU A 33 -1.75 -1.13 -5.78
N VAL A 34 -0.79 -1.92 -5.31
CA VAL A 34 0.49 -1.45 -4.79
C VAL A 34 1.61 -2.10 -5.59
N ASP A 35 2.54 -1.28 -6.06
CA ASP A 35 3.77 -1.75 -6.69
C ASP A 35 4.67 -2.41 -5.65
N VAL A 36 5.04 -3.67 -5.91
CA VAL A 36 5.93 -4.48 -5.07
C VAL A 36 7.20 -4.88 -5.82
N SER A 37 7.52 -4.22 -6.93
CA SER A 37 8.72 -4.48 -7.73
C SER A 37 10.01 -4.34 -6.91
N ASP A 38 10.08 -3.37 -5.99
CA ASP A 38 11.20 -3.16 -5.08
C ASP A 38 11.38 -4.27 -4.03
N LEU A 39 10.35 -5.08 -3.77
CA LEU A 39 10.40 -6.18 -2.79
C LEU A 39 11.01 -7.46 -3.36
N GLY A 40 11.23 -7.54 -4.67
CA GLY A 40 11.85 -8.71 -5.30
C GLY A 40 11.05 -10.00 -5.13
N LEU A 41 9.72 -9.90 -5.01
CA LEU A 41 8.85 -11.06 -4.83
C LEU A 41 8.83 -11.92 -6.10
N VAL A 42 9.12 -13.21 -5.92
CA VAL A 42 9.07 -14.21 -7.00
C VAL A 42 8.07 -15.31 -6.66
N THR A 43 7.27 -15.68 -7.65
CA THR A 43 6.38 -16.85 -7.56
C THR A 43 7.20 -18.15 -7.58
N GLN A 44 6.65 -19.26 -7.08
CA GLN A 44 7.30 -20.58 -7.16
C GLN A 44 7.65 -21.00 -8.59
N SER A 45 6.97 -20.44 -9.60
CA SER A 45 7.26 -20.65 -11.02
C SER A 45 8.32 -19.70 -11.60
N GLY A 46 9.00 -18.90 -10.77
CA GLY A 46 10.08 -18.01 -11.19
C GLY A 46 9.65 -16.70 -11.85
N LYS A 47 8.34 -16.36 -11.82
CA LYS A 47 7.84 -15.07 -12.33
C LYS A 47 7.96 -14.00 -11.27
N VAL A 48 8.43 -12.81 -11.66
CA VAL A 48 8.50 -11.61 -10.83
C VAL A 48 7.11 -11.03 -10.63
N VAL A 49 6.76 -10.72 -9.39
CA VAL A 49 5.52 -10.05 -9.03
C VAL A 49 5.79 -8.55 -8.97
N TRP A 50 5.02 -7.78 -9.76
CA TRP A 50 5.14 -6.33 -9.85
C TRP A 50 4.02 -5.60 -9.09
N GLY A 51 2.90 -6.29 -8.80
CA GLY A 51 1.76 -5.69 -8.12
C GLY A 51 1.07 -6.65 -7.17
N LYS A 52 0.58 -6.12 -6.06
CA LYS A 52 -0.33 -6.81 -5.13
C LYS A 52 -1.47 -5.88 -4.72
N TYR A 53 -2.59 -6.49 -4.34
CA TYR A 53 -3.72 -5.75 -3.77
C TYR A 53 -3.53 -5.55 -2.27
N ALA A 54 -3.86 -4.36 -1.80
CA ALA A 54 -3.88 -4.02 -0.39
C ALA A 54 -5.21 -3.37 -0.02
N GLN A 55 -5.69 -3.63 1.20
CA GLN A 55 -6.91 -3.05 1.73
C GLN A 55 -6.56 -1.94 2.72
N VAL A 56 -7.11 -0.75 2.50
CA VAL A 56 -6.94 0.38 3.42
C VAL A 56 -7.64 0.08 4.74
N THR A 57 -6.89 0.13 5.84
CA THR A 57 -7.41 -0.19 7.19
C THR A 57 -7.70 1.03 8.03
N ASN A 58 -7.21 2.21 7.64
CA ASN A 58 -7.32 3.43 8.42
C ASN A 58 -8.14 4.53 7.72
N HIS A 59 -8.27 5.67 8.40
CA HIS A 59 -8.97 6.85 7.92
C HIS A 59 -7.95 7.92 7.54
N PRO A 60 -7.58 7.99 6.26
CA PRO A 60 -6.45 8.81 5.84
C PRO A 60 -6.75 10.32 5.95
N ASP A 61 -8.03 10.71 5.96
CA ASP A 61 -8.50 12.08 6.29
C ASP A 61 -8.10 12.52 7.71
N ARG A 62 -8.00 11.58 8.65
CA ARG A 62 -7.63 11.86 10.06
C ARG A 62 -6.15 11.65 10.31
N ASP A 63 -5.57 10.62 9.72
CA ASP A 63 -4.21 10.18 10.05
C ASP A 63 -3.13 10.86 9.19
N GLY A 64 -3.51 11.48 8.06
CA GLY A 64 -2.57 12.09 7.12
C GLY A 64 -1.63 11.09 6.43
N CYS A 65 -1.89 9.79 6.58
CA CYS A 65 -1.20 8.68 5.96
C CYS A 65 -2.23 7.61 5.59
N ILE A 66 -1.97 6.84 4.53
CA ILE A 66 -2.78 5.67 4.17
C ILE A 66 -2.05 4.43 4.67
N ASN A 67 -2.65 3.72 5.62
CA ASN A 67 -2.21 2.42 6.09
C ASN A 67 -3.07 1.35 5.42
N ALA A 68 -2.43 0.38 4.79
CA ALA A 68 -3.10 -0.74 4.15
C ALA A 68 -2.44 -2.06 4.52
N ILE A 69 -3.25 -3.11 4.58
CA ILE A 69 -2.78 -4.49 4.73
C ILE A 69 -2.73 -5.16 3.37
N MET A 70 -1.66 -5.90 3.10
CA MET A 70 -1.55 -6.67 1.87
C MET A 70 -2.50 -7.87 1.90
N LEU A 71 -3.25 -8.09 0.83
CA LEU A 71 -4.08 -9.28 0.65
C LEU A 71 -3.22 -10.42 0.07
N VAL A 72 -3.40 -11.63 0.62
CA VAL A 72 -2.69 -12.86 0.22
C VAL A 72 -3.38 -13.55 -0.94
#